data_AF-A0A2G2K0S5-F1
#
_entry.id   AF-A0A2G2K0S5-F1
#
_cell.length_a   1.000
_cell.length_b   1.000
_cell.length_c   1.000
_cell.angle_alpha   90.00
_cell.angle_beta   90.00
_cell.angle_gamma   90.00
#
_symmetry.space_group_name_H-M   'P 1'
#
loop_
_entity.id
_entity.type
_entity.pdbx_description
1 polymer ?
#
loop_
_entity_poly.entity_id
_entity_poly.type
_entity_poly.pdbx_seq_one_letter_code
_entity_poly.pdbx_strand_id
1 'polypeptide(L)'
;MNSEQTDTNKIWLALLSEAIKSGENVKANHRYRFKDQNLGTYLVGLKKRGTPELLAKIKELGFDLEKTSRTPENAAKKLIEKLLTMPKIKKSIIQTDFNNTVLPRKEGLSVETIDRINKLWEERYNEARSWTSPLTTIDKIIKWKEFRYDKKRNPNRKWHQGLSYMGDLYTWVYNLKNDEYKINSIIGVFNEKEKRELISEGFPVK
;
A
#
# COMPACT_ATOMS: atom_id res chain seq x y z
N MET A 1 -3.05 -1.43 -42.18
CA MET A 1 -3.90 -1.85 -41.04
C MET A 1 -5.04 -2.69 -41.60
N ASN A 2 -5.20 -3.94 -41.15
CA ASN A 2 -6.17 -4.90 -41.69
C ASN A 2 -7.62 -4.47 -41.39
N SER A 3 -8.51 -4.57 -42.38
CA SER A 3 -9.94 -4.24 -42.29
C SER A 3 -10.65 -5.00 -41.14
N GLU A 4 -10.30 -6.26 -40.91
CA GLU A 4 -10.87 -7.13 -39.86
C GLU A 4 -10.65 -6.60 -38.44
N GLN A 5 -9.51 -5.95 -38.18
CA GLN A 5 -9.19 -5.36 -36.87
C GLN A 5 -10.13 -4.18 -36.55
N THR A 6 -10.56 -3.47 -37.59
CA THR A 6 -11.38 -2.27 -37.50
C THR A 6 -12.82 -2.61 -37.14
N ASP A 7 -13.36 -3.68 -37.72
CA ASP A 7 -14.73 -4.13 -37.45
C ASP A 7 -14.87 -4.78 -36.07
N THR A 8 -13.85 -5.50 -35.62
CA THR A 8 -13.81 -6.05 -34.25
C THR A 8 -13.85 -4.91 -33.22
N ASN A 9 -13.08 -3.84 -33.40
CA ASN A 9 -13.04 -2.72 -32.46
C ASN A 9 -14.37 -1.96 -32.39
N LYS A 10 -15.11 -1.83 -33.51
CA LYS A 10 -16.44 -1.20 -33.53
C LYS A 10 -17.43 -1.97 -32.66
N ILE A 11 -17.44 -3.31 -32.75
CA ILE A 11 -18.32 -4.17 -31.94
C ILE A 11 -18.06 -3.95 -30.45
N TRP A 12 -16.79 -3.92 -30.05
CA TRP A 12 -16.42 -3.71 -28.65
C TRP A 12 -16.71 -2.29 -28.15
N LEU A 13 -16.57 -1.26 -28.99
CA LEU A 13 -16.96 0.10 -28.65
C LEU A 13 -18.48 0.23 -28.45
N ALA A 14 -19.27 -0.47 -29.27
CA ALA A 14 -20.72 -0.51 -29.11
C ALA A 14 -21.11 -1.19 -27.78
N LEU A 15 -20.49 -2.34 -27.46
CA LEU A 15 -20.67 -3.03 -26.18
C LEU A 15 -20.27 -2.15 -24.99
N LEU A 16 -19.14 -1.44 -25.09
CA LEU A 16 -18.70 -0.50 -24.06
C LEU A 16 -19.70 0.64 -23.86
N SER A 17 -20.16 1.25 -24.96
CA SER A 17 -21.14 2.33 -24.90
C SER A 17 -22.45 1.87 -24.27
N GLU A 18 -22.90 0.65 -24.59
CA GLU A 18 -24.11 0.08 -24.04
C GLU A 18 -23.98 -0.20 -22.54
N ALA A 19 -22.86 -0.78 -22.08
CA ALA A 19 -22.58 -1.02 -20.67
C ALA A 19 -22.53 0.28 -19.84
N ILE A 20 -22.01 1.37 -20.43
CA ILE A 20 -21.99 2.68 -19.78
C ILE A 20 -23.41 3.27 -19.72
N LYS A 21 -24.18 3.17 -20.82
CA LYS A 21 -25.57 3.66 -20.88
C LYS A 21 -26.51 2.89 -19.96
N SER A 22 -26.26 1.60 -19.72
CA SER A 22 -27.03 0.81 -18.75
C SER A 22 -26.68 1.13 -17.29
N GLY A 23 -25.77 2.09 -17.04
CA GLY A 23 -25.35 2.48 -15.69
C GLY A 23 -24.46 1.44 -15.01
N GLU A 24 -23.88 0.51 -15.77
CA GLU A 24 -23.07 -0.55 -15.21
C GLU A 24 -21.68 -0.04 -14.79
N ASN A 25 -21.16 -0.58 -13.69
CA ASN A 25 -19.81 -0.26 -13.23
C ASN A 25 -18.75 -1.05 -14.03
N VAL A 26 -18.49 -0.59 -15.25
CA VAL A 26 -17.54 -1.17 -16.21
C VAL A 26 -16.12 -1.21 -15.62
N LYS A 27 -15.45 -2.36 -15.75
CA LYS A 27 -14.08 -2.57 -15.21
C LYS A 27 -13.13 -3.18 -16.24
N ALA A 28 -11.94 -2.60 -16.38
CA ALA A 28 -10.84 -3.19 -17.14
C ALA A 28 -10.15 -4.31 -16.32
N ASN A 29 -10.80 -5.46 -16.22
CA ASN A 29 -10.32 -6.66 -15.53
C ASN A 29 -10.76 -7.91 -16.31
N HIS A 30 -9.91 -8.93 -16.40
CA HIS A 30 -10.20 -10.22 -17.01
C HIS A 30 -11.48 -10.92 -16.51
N ARG A 31 -11.95 -10.60 -15.29
CA ARG A 31 -13.17 -11.16 -14.71
C ARG A 31 -14.46 -10.44 -15.12
N TYR A 32 -14.37 -9.24 -15.67
CA TYR A 32 -15.55 -8.44 -16.00
C TYR A 32 -16.15 -8.87 -17.34
N ARG A 33 -17.45 -9.20 -17.31
CA ARG A 33 -18.25 -9.61 -18.47
C ARG A 33 -19.48 -8.71 -18.59
N PHE A 34 -19.85 -8.42 -19.83
CA PHE A 34 -21.08 -7.71 -20.16
C PHE A 34 -21.80 -8.49 -21.26
N LYS A 35 -23.07 -8.87 -21.05
CA LYS A 35 -23.86 -9.71 -21.98
C LYS A 35 -23.09 -10.95 -22.46
N ASP A 36 -22.51 -11.69 -21.51
CA ASP A 36 -21.66 -12.87 -21.74
C ASP A 36 -20.37 -12.65 -22.54
N GLN A 37 -20.09 -11.42 -22.96
CA GLN A 37 -18.86 -11.03 -23.63
C GLN A 37 -17.80 -10.57 -22.63
N ASN A 38 -16.54 -10.97 -22.83
CA ASN A 38 -15.39 -10.60 -21.98
C ASN A 38 -14.90 -9.16 -22.26
N LEU A 39 -15.77 -8.17 -22.09
CA LEU A 39 -15.47 -6.74 -22.29
C LEU A 39 -14.27 -6.29 -21.44
N GLY A 40 -14.13 -6.81 -20.22
CA GLY A 40 -13.00 -6.51 -19.36
C GLY A 40 -11.65 -6.98 -19.90
N THR A 41 -11.58 -8.16 -20.51
CA THR A 41 -10.35 -8.67 -21.16
C THR A 41 -10.00 -7.86 -22.39
N TYR A 42 -11.00 -7.45 -23.19
CA TYR A 42 -10.78 -6.54 -24.32
C TYR A 42 -10.14 -5.23 -23.85
N LEU A 43 -10.74 -4.57 -22.84
CA LEU A 43 -10.24 -3.32 -22.27
C LEU A 43 -8.83 -3.45 -21.69
N VAL A 44 -8.50 -4.57 -21.04
CA VAL A 44 -7.12 -4.84 -20.56
C VAL A 44 -6.14 -4.96 -21.73
N GLY A 45 -6.53 -5.66 -22.80
CA GLY A 45 -5.68 -5.86 -23.98
C GLY A 45 -5.34 -4.55 -24.70
N LEU A 46 -6.24 -3.57 -24.69
CA LEU A 46 -6.01 -2.26 -25.32
C LEU A 46 -4.85 -1.47 -24.72
N LYS A 47 -4.41 -1.76 -23.49
CA LYS A 47 -3.21 -1.14 -22.93
C LYS A 47 -1.92 -1.49 -23.68
N LYS A 48 -1.91 -2.65 -24.37
CA LYS A 48 -0.74 -3.11 -25.15
C LYS A 48 -0.88 -2.89 -26.66
N ARG A 49 -2.11 -2.89 -27.18
CA ARG A 49 -2.40 -2.89 -28.63
C ARG A 49 -3.31 -1.77 -29.11
N GLY A 50 -3.77 -0.89 -28.21
CA GLY A 50 -4.68 0.20 -28.55
C GLY A 50 -3.96 1.29 -29.33
N THR A 51 -4.54 1.73 -30.44
CA THR A 51 -4.08 2.92 -31.15
C THR A 51 -4.51 4.19 -30.40
N PRO A 52 -3.77 5.30 -30.48
CA PRO A 52 -4.15 6.56 -29.83
C PRO A 52 -5.58 7.01 -30.15
N GLU A 53 -6.01 6.84 -31.40
CA GLU A 53 -7.37 7.14 -31.87
C GLU A 53 -8.45 6.31 -31.16
N LEU A 54 -8.18 5.02 -30.94
CA LEU A 54 -9.11 4.12 -30.26
C LEU A 54 -9.22 4.46 -28.76
N LEU A 55 -8.09 4.80 -28.14
CA LEU A 55 -8.05 5.23 -26.73
C LEU A 55 -8.79 6.56 -26.53
N ALA A 56 -8.67 7.51 -27.46
CA ALA A 56 -9.42 8.76 -27.45
C ALA A 56 -10.94 8.52 -27.49
N LYS A 57 -11.42 7.67 -28.43
CA LYS A 57 -12.84 7.30 -28.52
C LYS A 57 -13.38 6.65 -27.24
N ILE A 58 -12.59 5.79 -26.61
CA ILE A 58 -12.97 5.13 -25.35
C ILE A 58 -13.08 6.16 -24.21
N LYS A 59 -12.17 7.13 -24.18
CA LYS A 59 -12.20 8.24 -23.22
C LYS A 59 -13.41 9.16 -23.43
N GLU A 60 -13.75 9.46 -24.69
CA GLU A 60 -14.97 10.22 -25.06
C GLU A 60 -16.25 9.51 -24.63
N LEU A 61 -16.28 8.17 -24.70
CA LEU A 61 -17.40 7.36 -24.20
C LEU A 61 -17.54 7.40 -22.66
N GLY A 62 -16.61 8.04 -21.95
CA GLY A 62 -16.64 8.18 -20.49
C GLY A 62 -15.85 7.11 -19.73
N PHE A 63 -15.09 6.26 -20.44
CA PHE A 63 -14.24 5.24 -19.80
C PHE A 63 -12.76 5.59 -19.92
N ASP A 64 -12.14 5.90 -18.79
CA ASP A 64 -10.71 6.23 -18.76
C ASP A 64 -9.87 4.99 -18.43
N LEU A 65 -9.27 4.39 -19.48
CA LEU A 65 -8.35 3.26 -19.36
C LEU A 65 -7.12 3.59 -18.51
N GLU A 66 -6.70 4.86 -18.45
CA GLU A 66 -5.59 5.29 -17.62
C GLU A 66 -5.96 5.23 -16.15
N LYS A 67 -7.17 5.63 -15.74
CA LYS A 67 -7.65 5.56 -14.33
C LYS A 67 -7.73 4.14 -13.77
N THR A 68 -7.78 3.13 -14.65
CA THR A 68 -7.73 1.71 -14.25
C THR A 68 -6.31 1.14 -14.20
N SER A 69 -5.29 1.91 -14.59
CA SER A 69 -3.89 1.49 -14.48
C SER A 69 -3.46 1.44 -13.01
N ARG A 70 -2.53 0.52 -12.69
CA ARG A 70 -1.94 0.40 -11.34
C ARG A 70 -0.85 1.46 -11.10
N THR A 71 -0.95 2.63 -11.73
CA THR A 71 0.05 3.68 -11.56
C THR A 71 0.07 4.21 -10.12
N PRO A 72 1.22 4.73 -9.66
CA PRO A 72 1.31 5.42 -8.38
C PRO A 72 0.26 6.54 -8.26
N GLU A 73 0.09 7.34 -9.30
CA GLU A 73 -0.87 8.45 -9.35
C GLU A 73 -2.33 8.01 -9.16
N ASN A 74 -2.73 6.86 -9.72
CA ASN A 74 -4.09 6.37 -9.50
C ASN A 74 -4.32 5.85 -8.08
N ALA A 75 -3.28 5.30 -7.44
CA ALA A 75 -3.37 4.93 -6.03
C ALA A 75 -3.54 6.19 -5.18
N ALA A 76 -2.76 7.23 -5.46
CA ALA A 76 -2.87 8.53 -4.79
C ALA A 76 -4.24 9.19 -5.00
N LYS A 77 -4.76 9.22 -6.24
CA LYS A 77 -6.11 9.77 -6.55
C LYS A 77 -7.21 9.10 -5.74
N LYS A 78 -7.18 7.76 -5.62
CA LYS A 78 -8.16 7.02 -4.82
C LYS A 78 -8.09 7.38 -3.34
N LEU A 79 -6.88 7.58 -2.81
CA LEU A 79 -6.71 8.03 -1.43
C LEU A 79 -7.25 9.45 -1.24
N ILE A 80 -6.95 10.36 -2.17
CA ILE A 80 -7.47 11.74 -2.16
C ILE A 80 -9.00 11.74 -2.19
N GLU A 81 -9.62 10.94 -3.05
CA GLU A 81 -11.09 10.79 -3.11
C GLU A 81 -11.66 10.32 -1.76
N LYS A 82 -11.03 9.34 -1.10
CA LYS A 82 -11.44 8.89 0.25
C LYS A 82 -11.28 9.98 1.31
N LEU A 83 -10.21 10.77 1.23
CA LEU A 83 -9.96 11.89 2.14
C LEU A 83 -11.05 12.95 2.04
N LEU A 84 -11.53 13.23 0.81
CA LEU A 84 -12.57 14.22 0.52
C LEU A 84 -14.00 13.71 0.82
N THR A 85 -14.32 12.48 0.44
CA THR A 85 -15.72 12.00 0.41
C THR A 85 -16.17 11.31 1.69
N MET A 86 -15.24 10.84 2.53
CA MET A 86 -15.55 10.01 3.70
C MET A 86 -15.05 10.64 5.00
N PRO A 87 -15.56 11.82 5.44
CA PRO A 87 -15.03 12.57 6.57
C PRO A 87 -15.07 11.81 7.90
N LYS A 88 -16.02 10.88 8.09
CA LYS A 88 -16.18 10.09 9.33
C LYS A 88 -15.33 8.82 9.42
N ILE A 89 -14.53 8.48 8.41
CA ILE A 89 -13.65 7.30 8.48
C ILE A 89 -12.57 7.50 9.54
N LYS A 90 -12.32 6.44 10.33
CA LYS A 90 -11.24 6.37 11.32
C LYS A 90 -9.88 6.57 10.64
N LYS A 91 -9.06 7.46 11.21
CA LYS A 91 -7.69 7.76 10.76
C LYS A 91 -6.86 6.50 10.49
N SER A 92 -6.90 5.51 11.39
CA SER A 92 -6.13 4.27 11.28
C SER A 92 -6.41 3.48 9.99
N ILE A 93 -7.65 3.54 9.49
CA ILE A 93 -8.04 2.88 8.24
C ILE A 93 -7.40 3.60 7.05
N ILE A 94 -7.50 4.94 6.99
CA ILE A 94 -6.88 5.73 5.91
C ILE A 94 -5.35 5.62 5.95
N GLN A 95 -4.77 5.60 7.15
CA GLN A 95 -3.34 5.39 7.34
C GLN A 95 -2.87 4.02 6.86
N THR A 96 -3.64 2.96 7.14
CA THR A 96 -3.34 1.62 6.63
C THR A 96 -3.41 1.59 5.11
N ASP A 97 -4.43 2.21 4.52
CA ASP A 97 -4.59 2.32 3.06
C ASP A 97 -3.44 3.09 2.41
N PHE A 98 -3.06 4.26 2.94
CA PHE A 98 -1.91 5.04 2.50
C PHE A 98 -0.62 4.22 2.55
N ASN A 99 -0.33 3.59 3.70
CA ASN A 99 0.90 2.81 3.90
C ASN A 99 1.00 1.62 2.93
N ASN A 100 -0.13 1.00 2.57
CA ASN A 100 -0.13 -0.18 1.72
C ASN A 100 -0.18 0.15 0.22
N THR A 101 -0.77 1.29 -0.17
CA THR A 101 -1.08 1.57 -1.58
C THR A 101 -0.29 2.72 -2.17
N VAL A 102 -0.04 3.79 -1.40
CA VAL A 102 0.59 5.03 -1.86
C VAL A 102 2.06 5.06 -1.46
N LEU A 103 2.35 4.81 -0.19
CA LEU A 103 3.70 4.89 0.38
C LEU A 103 4.75 4.03 -0.36
N PRO A 104 4.47 2.76 -0.74
CA PRO A 104 5.46 1.93 -1.42
C PRO A 104 5.79 2.41 -2.84
N ARG A 105 5.01 3.35 -3.37
CA ARG A 105 5.12 3.86 -4.75
C ARG A 105 5.44 5.35 -4.78
N LYS A 106 5.87 5.92 -3.65
CA LYS A 106 6.07 7.37 -3.48
C LYS A 106 7.03 7.98 -4.51
N GLU A 107 8.04 7.21 -4.96
CA GLU A 107 9.03 7.66 -5.94
C GLU A 107 8.43 7.94 -7.32
N GLY A 108 7.29 7.31 -7.64
CA GLY A 108 6.58 7.53 -8.90
C GLY A 108 5.43 8.53 -8.79
N LEU A 109 5.33 9.30 -7.70
CA LEU A 109 4.35 10.36 -7.54
C LEU A 109 4.95 11.71 -7.92
N SER A 110 4.13 12.55 -8.55
CA SER A 110 4.46 13.96 -8.75
C SER A 110 4.50 14.73 -7.44
N VAL A 111 5.29 15.80 -7.40
CA VAL A 111 5.40 16.71 -6.25
C VAL A 111 4.01 17.29 -5.92
N GLU A 112 3.24 17.70 -6.93
CA GLU A 112 1.89 18.23 -6.75
C GLU A 112 0.96 17.23 -6.06
N THR A 113 1.02 15.95 -6.43
CA THR A 113 0.21 14.91 -5.79
C THR A 113 0.61 14.69 -4.33
N ILE A 114 1.90 14.72 -4.03
CA ILE A 114 2.41 14.61 -2.64
C ILE A 114 1.90 15.79 -1.80
N ASP A 115 2.03 17.01 -2.30
CA ASP A 115 1.59 18.23 -1.60
C ASP A 115 0.08 18.22 -1.37
N ARG A 116 -0.69 17.78 -2.37
CA ARG A 116 -2.14 17.65 -2.24
C ARG A 116 -2.55 16.64 -1.17
N ILE A 117 -1.87 15.50 -1.08
CA ILE A 117 -2.11 14.51 -0.01
C ILE A 117 -1.77 15.12 1.35
N ASN A 118 -0.62 15.79 1.48
CA ASN A 118 -0.18 16.40 2.72
C ASN A 118 -1.17 17.45 3.22
N LYS A 119 -1.60 18.36 2.34
CA LYS A 119 -2.57 19.40 2.67
C LYS A 119 -3.89 18.82 3.16
N LEU A 120 -4.45 17.84 2.43
CA LEU A 120 -5.71 17.19 2.82
C LEU A 120 -5.57 16.39 4.12
N TRP A 121 -4.38 15.83 4.39
CA TRP A 121 -4.11 15.13 5.64
C TRP A 121 -4.06 16.10 6.82
N GLU A 122 -3.32 17.19 6.68
CA GLU A 122 -3.18 18.26 7.66
C GLU A 122 -4.55 18.88 8.00
N GLU A 123 -5.33 19.24 6.98
CA GLU A 123 -6.68 19.80 7.15
C GLU A 123 -7.61 18.87 7.92
N ARG A 124 -7.44 17.55 7.76
CA ARG A 124 -8.34 16.56 8.34
C ARG A 124 -7.92 16.06 9.72
N TYR A 125 -6.62 15.97 9.97
CA TYR A 125 -6.08 15.35 11.18
C TYR A 125 -5.20 16.28 12.01
N ASN A 126 -4.97 17.51 11.55
CA ASN A 126 -4.12 18.52 12.17
C ASN A 126 -2.71 17.98 12.48
N GLU A 127 -2.15 17.22 11.54
CA GLU A 127 -0.81 16.66 11.62
C GLU A 127 -0.17 16.52 10.24
N ALA A 128 1.16 16.58 10.22
CA ALA A 128 1.94 16.27 9.03
C ALA A 128 1.91 14.77 8.71
N ARG A 129 1.71 14.44 7.42
CA ARG A 129 1.77 13.06 6.94
C ARG A 129 3.21 12.58 6.81
N SER A 130 3.56 11.54 7.57
CA SER A 130 4.85 10.87 7.40
C SER A 130 4.90 10.01 6.12
N TRP A 131 5.94 10.23 5.31
CA TRP A 131 6.31 9.49 4.10
C TRP A 131 7.46 8.50 4.32
N THR A 132 7.77 8.21 5.58
CA THR A 132 8.68 7.14 5.96
C THR A 132 7.88 5.88 6.27
N SER A 133 8.29 4.75 5.71
CA SER A 133 7.69 3.46 6.03
C SER A 133 7.74 3.20 7.53
N PRO A 134 6.61 2.82 8.16
CA PRO A 134 6.66 2.36 9.53
C PRO A 134 7.55 1.10 9.57
N LEU A 135 8.38 0.99 10.62
CA LEU A 135 9.20 -0.20 10.80
C LEU A 135 8.29 -1.43 10.93
N THR A 136 8.52 -2.42 10.06
CA THR A 136 7.87 -3.72 10.19
C THR A 136 8.37 -4.44 11.44
N THR A 137 7.68 -5.50 11.87
CA THR A 137 8.16 -6.34 12.97
C THR A 137 9.56 -6.89 12.69
N ILE A 138 9.84 -7.28 11.43
CA ILE A 138 11.16 -7.77 11.02
C ILE A 138 12.21 -6.67 11.13
N ASP A 139 11.93 -5.45 10.65
CA ASP A 139 12.86 -4.33 10.77
C ASP A 139 13.18 -4.01 12.24
N LYS A 140 12.17 -4.09 13.11
CA LYS A 140 12.35 -3.90 14.55
C LYS A 140 13.22 -4.99 15.17
N ILE A 141 13.04 -6.26 14.77
CA ILE A 141 13.90 -7.38 15.20
C ILE A 141 15.35 -7.15 14.76
N ILE A 142 15.57 -6.79 13.50
CA ILE A 142 16.91 -6.52 12.96
C ILE A 142 17.59 -5.41 13.77
N LYS A 143 16.92 -4.26 13.91
CA LYS A 143 17.43 -3.13 14.71
C LYS A 143 17.67 -3.50 16.16
N TRP A 144 16.85 -4.37 16.73
CA TRP A 144 17.02 -4.84 18.10
C TRP A 144 18.23 -5.76 18.26
N LYS A 145 18.48 -6.65 17.30
CA LYS A 145 19.72 -7.44 17.26
C LYS A 145 20.95 -6.55 17.04
N GLU A 146 20.88 -5.57 16.14
CA GLU A 146 21.95 -4.59 15.96
C GLU A 146 22.26 -3.84 17.27
N PHE A 147 21.22 -3.36 17.96
CA PHE A 147 21.35 -2.74 19.27
C PHE A 147 22.01 -3.67 20.31
N ARG A 148 21.68 -4.96 20.30
CA ARG A 148 22.27 -5.96 21.21
C ARG A 148 23.78 -6.10 21.01
N TYR A 149 24.28 -5.96 19.79
CA TYR A 149 25.70 -6.13 19.45
C TYR A 149 26.48 -4.81 19.31
N ASP A 150 25.79 -3.66 19.31
CA ASP A 150 26.42 -2.34 19.30
C ASP A 150 27.08 -2.02 20.65
N LYS A 151 28.41 -2.16 20.71
CA LYS A 151 29.19 -1.89 21.92
C LYS A 151 29.20 -0.42 22.33
N LYS A 152 28.94 0.52 21.40
CA LYS A 152 28.94 1.96 21.69
C LYS A 152 27.61 2.37 22.33
N ARG A 153 26.49 1.93 21.76
CA ARG A 153 25.15 2.24 22.30
C ARG A 153 24.70 1.30 23.41
N ASN A 154 25.22 0.08 23.47
CA ASN A 154 24.86 -0.90 24.49
C ASN A 154 26.10 -1.59 25.08
N PRO A 155 26.87 -0.87 25.92
CA PRO A 155 28.09 -1.42 26.52
C PRO A 155 27.84 -2.70 27.33
N ASN A 156 26.69 -2.77 28.01
CA ASN A 156 26.30 -3.90 28.84
C ASN A 156 25.77 -5.10 28.04
N ARG A 157 25.61 -4.95 26.70
CA ARG A 157 25.17 -6.02 25.81
C ARG A 157 23.85 -6.68 26.25
N LYS A 158 22.94 -5.91 26.83
CA LYS A 158 21.63 -6.39 27.26
C LYS A 158 20.61 -6.35 26.13
N TRP A 159 19.70 -7.31 26.11
CA TRP A 159 18.53 -7.28 25.24
C TRP A 159 17.52 -6.19 25.64
N HIS A 160 17.46 -5.79 26.92
CA HIS A 160 16.63 -4.67 27.37
C HIS A 160 17.40 -3.64 28.19
N GLN A 161 17.26 -2.36 27.82
CA GLN A 161 17.88 -1.19 28.46
C GLN A 161 16.87 -0.05 28.57
N GLY A 162 17.24 1.03 29.27
CA GLY A 162 16.41 2.23 29.38
C GLY A 162 16.22 2.98 28.06
N LEU A 163 15.23 3.87 28.03
CA LEU A 163 14.86 4.69 26.87
C LEU A 163 16.06 5.48 26.29
N SER A 164 16.96 5.98 27.14
CA SER A 164 18.15 6.74 26.73
C SER A 164 19.11 5.94 25.83
N TYR A 165 19.12 4.61 25.95
CA TYR A 165 19.96 3.73 25.12
C TYR A 165 19.23 3.22 23.89
N MET A 166 17.97 2.80 24.06
CA MET A 166 17.21 2.12 23.01
C MET A 166 16.45 3.07 22.07
N GLY A 167 16.18 4.31 22.50
CA GLY A 167 15.35 5.26 21.76
C GLY A 167 13.99 4.66 21.38
N ASP A 168 13.65 4.74 20.10
CA ASP A 168 12.36 4.30 19.55
C ASP A 168 12.06 2.80 19.72
N LEU A 169 13.08 1.97 20.00
CA LEU A 169 12.88 0.54 20.27
C LEU A 169 12.36 0.26 21.68
N TYR A 170 12.55 1.18 22.63
CA TYR A 170 12.29 0.95 24.06
C TYR A 170 10.88 0.42 24.31
N THR A 171 9.85 1.14 23.88
CA THR A 171 8.46 0.77 24.14
C THR A 171 8.10 -0.58 23.50
N TRP A 172 8.68 -0.89 22.34
CA TRP A 172 8.43 -2.17 21.68
C TRP A 172 9.08 -3.33 22.44
N VAL A 173 10.35 -3.19 22.86
CA VAL A 173 11.04 -4.23 23.63
C VAL A 173 10.48 -4.38 25.04
N TYR A 174 10.10 -3.28 25.69
CA TYR A 174 9.40 -3.31 26.97
C TYR A 174 8.11 -4.13 26.88
N ASN A 175 7.33 -3.97 25.81
CA ASN A 175 6.13 -4.77 25.61
C ASN A 175 6.45 -6.25 25.37
N LEU A 176 7.52 -6.58 24.65
CA LEU A 176 7.96 -7.97 24.47
C LEU A 176 8.40 -8.61 25.79
N LYS A 177 9.03 -7.83 26.67
CA LYS A 177 9.49 -8.31 27.97
C LYS A 177 8.34 -8.61 28.94
N ASN A 178 7.22 -7.91 28.79
CA ASN A 178 6.07 -8.05 29.70
C ASN A 178 4.93 -8.90 29.14
N ASP A 179 5.01 -9.34 27.88
CA ASP A 179 3.93 -10.04 27.18
C ASP A 179 4.45 -11.32 26.51
N GLU A 180 4.09 -12.45 27.12
CA GLU A 180 4.45 -13.79 26.65
C GLU A 180 4.01 -14.04 25.21
N TYR A 181 2.80 -13.62 24.83
CA TYR A 181 2.30 -13.87 23.49
C TYR A 181 3.12 -13.13 22.44
N LYS A 182 3.49 -11.87 22.73
CA LYS A 182 4.26 -11.04 21.78
C LYS A 182 5.67 -11.57 21.56
N ILE A 183 6.41 -11.94 22.61
CA ILE A 183 7.77 -12.46 22.43
C ILE A 183 7.78 -13.81 21.70
N ASN A 184 6.85 -14.71 22.03
CA ASN A 184 6.78 -16.02 21.40
C ASN A 184 6.29 -15.94 19.93
N SER A 185 5.57 -14.88 19.54
CA SER A 185 5.23 -14.64 18.13
C SER A 185 6.45 -14.36 17.23
N ILE A 186 7.59 -13.94 17.81
CA ILE A 186 8.80 -13.58 17.08
C ILE A 186 10.01 -14.46 17.42
N ILE A 187 9.90 -15.35 18.40
CA ILE A 187 11.06 -16.08 18.96
C ILE A 187 11.72 -17.02 17.95
N GLY A 188 10.99 -17.48 16.94
CA GLY A 188 11.52 -18.33 15.86
C GLY A 188 12.65 -17.69 15.04
N VAL A 189 12.81 -16.35 15.11
CA VAL A 189 13.88 -15.61 14.43
C VAL A 189 15.18 -15.56 15.24
N PHE A 190 15.17 -16.01 16.51
CA PHE A 190 16.31 -16.00 17.41
C PHE A 190 16.98 -17.38 17.44
N ASN A 191 18.30 -17.42 17.53
CA ASN A 191 19.02 -18.69 17.70
C ASN A 191 19.03 -19.16 19.16
N GLU A 192 19.43 -20.40 19.42
CA GLU A 192 19.41 -21.00 20.77
C GLU A 192 20.29 -20.27 21.80
N LYS A 193 21.33 -19.56 21.36
CA LYS A 193 22.12 -18.71 22.26
C LYS A 193 21.32 -17.47 22.64
N GLU A 194 20.76 -16.77 21.66
CA GLU A 194 19.97 -15.55 21.86
C GLU A 194 18.72 -15.83 22.70
N LYS A 195 18.04 -16.96 22.48
CA LYS A 195 16.89 -17.39 23.29
C LYS A 195 17.27 -17.55 24.76
N ARG A 196 18.38 -18.24 25.05
CA ARG A 196 18.88 -18.41 26.43
C ARG A 196 19.22 -17.08 27.09
N GLU A 197 19.83 -16.16 26.34
CA GLU A 197 20.11 -14.81 26.83
C GLU A 197 18.83 -14.03 27.15
N LEU A 198 17.82 -14.09 26.26
CA LEU A 198 16.51 -13.46 26.50
C LEU A 198 15.84 -14.02 27.77
N ILE A 199 15.85 -15.34 27.95
CA ILE A 199 15.33 -15.99 29.17
C ILE A 199 16.08 -15.48 30.40
N SER A 200 17.42 -15.43 30.34
CA SER A 200 18.25 -14.97 31.46
C SER A 200 18.00 -13.49 31.84
N GLU A 201 17.53 -12.68 30.89
CA GLU A 201 17.16 -11.28 31.12
C GLU A 201 15.69 -11.09 31.55
N GLY A 202 14.95 -12.19 31.73
CA GLY A 202 13.58 -12.19 32.23
C GLY A 202 12.51 -11.95 31.15
N PHE A 203 12.79 -12.28 29.89
CA PHE A 203 11.75 -12.33 28.86
C PHE A 203 10.93 -13.63 29.00
N PRO A 204 9.59 -13.60 28.87
CA PRO A 204 8.71 -14.76 28.98
C PRO A 204 8.73 -15.64 27.71
N VAL A 205 9.91 -16.15 27.37
CA VAL A 205 10.14 -17.04 26.23
C VAL A 205 9.79 -18.49 26.59
N LYS A 206 9.06 -19.17 25.72
CA LYS A 206 8.70 -20.59 25.84
C LYS A 206 9.31 -21.43 24.71
#